data_AF-A0A2X1KH00-F1
#
_entry.id   AF-A0A2X1KH00-F1
#
_cell.length_a   1.000
_cell.length_b   1.000
_cell.length_c   1.000
_cell.angle_alpha   90.00
_cell.angle_beta   90.00
_cell.angle_gamma   90.00
#
_symmetry.space_group_name_H-M   'P 1'
#
loop_
_entity.id
_entity.type
_entity.pdbx_description
1 polymer ?
#
loop_
_entity_poly.entity_id
_entity_poly.type
_entity_poly.pdbx_seq_one_letter_code
_entity_poly.pdbx_strand_id
1 'polypeptide(L)' 'MLAKGIESGDRIAFQLPGWCEFTVIYLACLKIGAVSVPLLPSWREAELVWVLNKCQAKNVLCTDVVLNKRVR' A
#
# COMPACT_ATOMS: atom_id res chain seq x y z
N MET A 1 -3.71 -9.94 6.78
CA MET A 1 -2.51 -10.09 5.92
C MET A 1 -2.19 -11.56 5.67
N LEU A 2 -1.86 -12.37 6.69
CA LEU A 2 -1.59 -13.81 6.52
C LEU A 2 -2.76 -14.58 5.85
N ALA A 3 -4.01 -14.32 6.28
CA ALA A 3 -5.20 -14.91 5.65
C ALA A 3 -5.42 -14.49 4.18
N LYS A 4 -4.64 -13.53 3.68
CA LYS A 4 -4.62 -13.09 2.27
C LYS A 4 -3.39 -13.60 1.52
N GLY A 5 -2.60 -14.51 2.11
CA GLY A 5 -1.41 -15.09 1.50
C GLY A 5 -0.20 -14.15 1.45
N ILE A 6 -0.16 -13.12 2.32
CA ILE A 6 1.00 -12.24 2.45
C ILE A 6 2.03 -12.91 3.35
N GLU A 7 3.26 -13.04 2.85
CA GLU A 7 4.36 -13.71 3.54
C GLU A 7 5.52 -12.75 3.82
N SER A 8 6.50 -13.21 4.60
CA SER A 8 7.74 -12.47 4.85
C SER A 8 8.47 -12.19 3.53
N GLY A 9 8.98 -10.97 3.37
CA GLY A 9 9.63 -10.51 2.13
C GLY A 9 8.68 -10.01 1.05
N ASP A 10 7.37 -10.25 1.13
CA ASP A 10 6.41 -9.67 0.20
C ASP A 10 6.40 -8.14 0.33
N ARG A 11 6.35 -7.43 -0.80
CA ARG A 11 6.23 -5.98 -0.86
C ARG A 11 4.77 -5.58 -0.93
N ILE A 12 4.35 -4.78 0.04
CA ILE A 12 2.97 -4.36 0.23
C ILE A 12 2.90 -2.85 0.06
N ALA A 13 2.33 -2.41 -1.06
CA ALA A 13 2.11 -1.00 -1.29
C ALA A 13 0.77 -0.57 -0.67
N PHE A 14 0.73 0.60 -0.06
CA PHE A 14 -0.54 1.10 0.48
C PHE A 14 -0.67 2.61 0.40
N GLN A 15 -1.85 3.06 -0.03
CA GLN A 15 -2.18 4.46 -0.20
C GLN A 15 -3.38 4.79 0.70
N LEU A 16 -3.07 5.41 1.84
CA LEU A 16 -4.03 5.67 2.90
C LEU A 16 -3.90 7.14 3.34
N PRO A 17 -5.00 7.79 3.75
CA PRO A 17 -4.92 9.03 4.50
C PRO A 17 -4.07 8.84 5.77
N GLY A 18 -3.58 9.94 6.36
CA GLY A 18 -2.78 9.93 7.60
C GLY A 18 -3.57 9.58 8.87
N TRP A 19 -4.43 8.57 8.81
CA TRP A 19 -5.24 8.05 9.91
C TRP A 19 -4.55 6.88 10.61
N CYS A 20 -5.18 6.32 11.65
CA CYS A 20 -4.61 5.22 12.43
C CYS A 20 -4.39 3.94 11.61
N GLU A 21 -5.17 3.71 10.56
CA GLU A 21 -5.04 2.56 9.66
C GLU A 21 -3.67 2.50 9.00
N PHE A 22 -3.07 3.66 8.70
CA PHE A 22 -1.71 3.72 8.17
C PHE A 22 -0.72 3.08 9.14
N THR A 23 -0.76 3.48 10.41
CA THR A 23 0.12 2.94 11.45
C THR A 23 -0.15 1.46 11.69
N VAL A 24 -1.42 1.04 11.71
CA VAL A 24 -1.80 -0.36 11.91
C VAL A 24 -1.26 -1.24 10.78
N ILE A 25 -1.41 -0.82 9.51
CA ILE A 25 -0.92 -1.57 8.34
C ILE A 25 0.60 -1.61 8.33
N TYR A 26 1.26 -0.48 8.61
CA TYR A 26 2.72 -0.42 8.69
C TYR A 26 3.27 -1.39 9.75
N LEU A 27 2.71 -1.38 10.97
CA LEU A 27 3.09 -2.29 12.03
C LEU A 27 2.78 -3.75 11.69
N ALA A 28 1.68 -4.03 10.99
CA ALA A 28 1.35 -5.38 10.55
C ALA A 28 2.35 -5.91 9.51
N CYS A 29 2.82 -5.06 8.59
CA CYS A 29 3.89 -5.41 7.66
C CYS A 29 5.18 -5.77 8.41
N LEU A 30 5.61 -4.91 9.33
CA LEU A 30 6.80 -5.15 10.15
C LEU A 30 6.70 -6.45 10.96
N LYS A 31 5.53 -6.72 11.55
CA LYS A 31 5.29 -7.92 12.36
C LYS A 31 5.40 -9.22 11.55
N ILE A 32 5.04 -9.19 10.27
CA ILE A 32 5.07 -10.36 9.37
C ILE A 32 6.42 -10.51 8.67
N GLY A 33 7.28 -9.49 8.73
CA GLY A 33 8.51 -9.42 7.93
C GLY A 33 8.27 -9.01 6.47
N ALA A 34 7.11 -8.42 6.17
CA ALA A 34 6.80 -7.88 4.86
C ALA A 34 7.42 -6.49 4.68
N VAL A 35 7.75 -6.13 3.45
CA VAL A 35 8.32 -4.82 3.09
C VAL A 35 7.18 -3.83 2.84
N SER A 36 7.06 -2.82 3.70
CA SER A 36 6.07 -1.76 3.55
C SER A 36 6.48 -0.75 2.47
N VAL A 37 5.58 -0.44 1.54
CA VAL A 37 5.76 0.60 0.50
C VAL A 37 4.65 1.65 0.65
N PRO A 38 4.79 2.63 1.56
CA PRO A 38 3.79 3.67 1.74
C PRO A 38 3.75 4.59 0.50
N LEU A 39 2.55 4.85 -0.01
CA LEU A 39 2.31 5.69 -1.18
C LEU A 39 1.57 6.95 -0.74
N LEU A 40 1.98 8.10 -1.26
CA LEU A 40 1.33 9.36 -0.96
C LEU A 40 -0.07 9.43 -1.60
N PRO A 41 -1.13 9.81 -0.87
CA PRO A 41 -2.48 9.95 -1.42
C PRO A 41 -2.61 10.95 -2.58
N SER A 42 -1.66 11.88 -2.71
CA SER A 42 -1.63 12.91 -3.75
C SER A 42 -0.94 12.49 -5.05
N TRP A 43 -0.28 11.32 -5.09
CA TRP A 43 0.37 10.82 -6.29
C TRP A 43 -0.65 10.49 -7.38
N ARG A 44 -0.35 10.89 -8.61
CA ARG A 44 -1.19 10.62 -9.77
C ARG A 44 -0.87 9.22 -10.30
N GLU A 45 -1.65 8.80 -11.29
CA GLU A 45 -1.54 7.48 -11.88
C GLU A 45 -0.14 7.20 -12.44
N ALA A 46 0.49 8.18 -13.09
CA ALA A 46 1.82 8.00 -13.67
C ALA A 46 2.90 7.71 -12.62
N GLU A 47 2.94 8.46 -11.51
CA GLU A 47 3.89 8.20 -10.43
C GLU A 47 3.61 6.86 -9.74
N LEU A 48 2.33 6.49 -9.60
CA LEU A 48 1.91 5.21 -9.03
C LEU A 48 2.29 4.02 -9.91
N VAL A 49 2.06 4.10 -11.22
CA VAL A 49 2.47 3.05 -12.17
C VAL A 49 3.99 2.91 -12.13
N TRP A 50 4.72 4.02 -12.14
CA TRP A 50 6.17 4.00 -12.08
C TRP A 50 6.69 3.34 -10.80
N VAL A 51 6.19 3.74 -9.63
CA VAL A 51 6.66 3.19 -8.35
C VAL A 51 6.22 1.74 -8.17
N LEU A 52 5.00 1.36 -8.58
CA LEU A 52 4.51 -0.01 -8.46
C LEU A 52 5.31 -0.96 -9.35
N ASN A 53 5.63 -0.53 -10.58
CA ASN A 53 6.52 -1.28 -11.47
C ASN A 53 7.95 -1.37 -10.90
N LYS A 54 8.46 -0.30 -10.28
CA LYS A 54 9.82 -0.31 -9.72
C LYS A 54 9.92 -1.15 -8.45
N CYS A 55 8.94 -1.03 -7.56
CA CYS A 55 8.93 -1.76 -6.30
C CYS A 55 8.39 -3.18 -6.45
N GLN A 56 7.82 -3.59 -7.59
CA GLN A 56 7.34 -4.95 -7.81
C GLN A 56 6.45 -5.43 -6.65
N ALA A 57 5.52 -4.57 -6.22
CA ALA A 57 4.62 -4.86 -5.10
C ALA A 57 3.63 -5.95 -5.51
N LYS A 58 3.45 -6.96 -4.66
CA LYS A 58 2.55 -8.09 -4.91
C LYS A 58 1.12 -7.76 -4.53
N ASN A 59 0.94 -6.84 -3.58
CA ASN A 59 -0.37 -6.42 -3.08
C ASN A 59 -0.42 -4.90 -2.93
N VAL A 60 -1.59 -4.32 -3.22
CA VAL A 60 -1.88 -2.90 -3.01
C VAL A 60 -3.08 -2.76 -2.09
N LEU A 61 -2.96 -2.00 -0.99
CA LEU A 61 -4.09 -1.56 -0.18
C LEU A 61 -4.42 -0.11 -0.46
N CYS A 62 -5.70 0.20 -0.62
CA CYS A 62 -6.16 1.55 -0.83
C CYS A 62 -7.49 1.75 -0.11
N THR A 63 -7.76 2.97 0.32
CA THR A 63 -9.10 3.33 0.85
C THR A 63 -10.02 3.76 -0.29
N ASP A 64 -11.32 3.56 -0.13
CA ASP A 64 -12.34 4.03 -1.07
C ASP A 64 -12.29 5.56 -1.27
N VAL A 65 -11.89 6.31 -0.23
CA VAL A 65 -11.70 7.77 -0.29
C VAL A 65 -10.63 8.16 -1.31
N VAL A 66 -9.56 7.38 -1.41
CA VAL A 66 -8.44 7.64 -2.34
C VAL A 66 -8.73 7.04 -3.73
N LEU A 67 -9.48 5.95 -3.81
CA LEU A 67 -9.96 5.38 -5.09
C LEU A 67 -10.97 6.30 -5.78
N ASN A 68 -11.97 6.81 -5.05
CA ASN A 68 -13.03 7.66 -5.63
C ASN A 68 -12.51 9.01 -6.11
N LYS A 69 -11.42 9.53 -5.54
CA LYS A 69 -10.73 10.72 -6.06
C LYS A 69 -10.03 10.50 -7.42
N ARG A 70 -9.88 9.24 -7.87
CA ARG A 70 -9.27 8.90 -9.16
C ARG A 70 -10.28 8.63 -10.29
N VAL A 71 -11.49 8.19 -9.95
CA VAL A 71 -12.53 7.84 -10.95
C VAL A 71 -13.40 9.05 -11.33
N ARG A 72 -13.12 10.23 -10.75
CA ARG A 72 -13.69 11.53 -11.15
C ARG A 72 -12.66 12.32 -11.92
#